data_AF-A0A235HTF4-F1
#
_entry.id   AF-A0A235HTF4-F1
#
_cell.length_a   1.000
_cell.length_b   1.000
_cell.length_c   1.000
_cell.angle_alpha   90.00
_cell.angle_beta   90.00
_cell.angle_gamma   90.00
#
_symmetry.space_group_name_H-M   'P 1'
#
loop_
_entity.id
_entity.type
_entity.pdbx_description
1 polymer ?
#
loop_
_entity_poly.entity_id
_entity_poly.type
_entity_poly.pdbx_seq_one_letter_code
_entity_poly.pdbx_strand_id
1 'polypeptide(L)'
;MNALTLHWHDSGQNKTQNIYEQQPSKNLGTIRIGRDPLRCDIVLSHPTVSGLHVEIFFHHQQQRFYIRNLRSQNPPLIDGRQLVQGEMPLTDGTNISLGQIQLNVSSISTGSIPATVLMPPHPPVHIGHHHHSPTPPGVYGLKCPKCNKVSPGENLQIGCHWCGTSLAAAVSVLVAPGS
;
A
#
# COMPACT_ATOMS: atom_id res chain seq x y z
N MET A 1 1.17 11.81 0.50
CA MET A 1 0.03 12.35 1.26
C MET A 1 -0.68 11.19 1.90
N ASN A 2 -0.90 11.25 3.22
CA ASN A 2 -1.57 10.20 3.96
C ASN A 2 -3.09 10.32 3.82
N ALA A 3 -3.76 9.21 3.51
CA ALA A 3 -5.20 9.16 3.28
C ALA A 3 -5.84 7.92 3.93
N LEU A 4 -7.08 8.08 4.37
CA LEU A 4 -7.93 7.02 4.92
C LEU A 4 -9.29 7.06 4.23
N THR A 5 -9.78 5.92 3.78
CA THR A 5 -11.09 5.79 3.14
C THR A 5 -12.07 5.13 4.11
N LEU A 6 -13.18 5.81 4.37
CA LEU A 6 -14.32 5.29 5.11
C LEU A 6 -15.43 4.87 4.14
N HIS A 7 -16.07 3.75 4.45
CA HIS A 7 -17.28 3.29 3.79
C HIS A 7 -18.36 3.00 4.83
N TRP A 8 -19.60 3.43 4.60
CA TRP A 8 -20.71 3.16 5.50
C TRP A 8 -22.05 3.21 4.77
N HIS A 9 -23.09 2.69 5.42
CA HIS A 9 -24.46 2.76 4.93
C HIS A 9 -25.26 3.77 5.75
N ASP A 10 -25.92 4.72 5.10
CA ASP A 10 -26.72 5.76 5.75
C ASP A 10 -27.92 6.14 4.86
N SER A 11 -29.12 6.18 5.46
CA SER A 11 -30.38 6.49 4.78
C SER A 11 -30.66 5.64 3.51
N GLY A 12 -30.30 4.35 3.51
CA GLY A 12 -30.50 3.48 2.35
C GLY A 12 -29.43 3.60 1.26
N GLN A 13 -28.41 4.44 1.45
CA GLN A 13 -27.33 4.66 0.49
C GLN A 13 -25.98 4.23 1.07
N ASN A 14 -25.17 3.60 0.22
CA ASN A 14 -23.76 3.36 0.53
C ASN A 14 -22.97 4.64 0.25
N LYS A 15 -22.21 5.10 1.24
CA LYS A 15 -21.39 6.30 1.20
C LYS A 15 -19.93 5.92 1.35
N THR A 16 -19.08 6.62 0.61
CA THR A 16 -17.62 6.49 0.69
C THR A 16 -17.04 7.88 0.86
N GLN A 17 -16.10 8.04 1.80
CA GLN A 17 -15.42 9.31 2.04
C GLN A 17 -13.93 9.08 2.22
N ASN A 18 -13.13 9.87 1.50
CA ASN A 18 -11.69 9.96 1.73
C ASN A 18 -11.40 11.07 2.75
N ILE A 19 -10.53 10.76 3.70
CA ILE A 19 -9.97 11.65 4.71
C ILE A 19 -8.49 11.79 4.41
N TYR A 20 -8.02 13.02 4.22
CA TYR A 20 -6.60 13.32 4.01
C TYR A 20 -6.00 14.01 5.23
N GLU A 21 -4.72 13.78 5.50
CA GLU A 21 -4.01 14.36 6.67
C GLU A 21 -4.05 15.89 6.76
N GLN A 22 -4.04 16.58 5.62
CA GLN A 22 -3.95 18.05 5.53
C GLN A 22 -5.17 18.67 4.84
N GLN A 23 -6.33 18.01 4.88
CA GLN A 23 -7.53 18.60 4.30
C GLN A 23 -8.08 19.73 5.20
N PRO A 24 -8.66 20.78 4.60
CA PRO A 24 -9.45 21.75 5.36
C PRO A 24 -10.60 21.04 6.08
N SER A 25 -10.80 21.37 7.35
CA SER A 25 -11.88 20.84 8.17
C SER A 25 -12.38 21.91 9.14
N LYS A 26 -13.55 21.68 9.73
CA LYS A 26 -14.13 22.57 10.75
C LYS A 26 -13.27 22.65 12.01
N ASN A 27 -12.37 21.71 12.23
CA ASN A 27 -11.40 21.74 13.31
C ASN A 27 -10.00 21.36 12.81
N LEU A 28 -9.10 22.35 12.77
CA LEU A 28 -7.77 22.20 12.21
C LEU A 28 -7.06 20.91 12.64
N GLY A 29 -6.62 20.13 11.66
CA GLY A 29 -5.86 18.89 11.86
C GLY A 29 -6.68 17.67 12.27
N THR A 30 -8.00 17.80 12.42
CA THR A 30 -8.89 16.68 12.75
C THR A 30 -10.17 16.68 11.91
N ILE A 31 -10.75 15.50 11.74
CA ILE A 31 -12.03 15.30 11.05
C ILE A 31 -13.06 14.86 12.08
N ARG A 32 -14.09 15.67 12.23
CA ARG A 32 -15.19 15.43 13.16
C ARG A 32 -16.31 14.64 12.51
N ILE A 33 -16.75 13.59 13.19
CA ILE A 33 -17.86 12.74 12.74
C ILE A 33 -18.97 12.76 13.79
N GLY A 34 -20.20 12.96 13.33
CA GLY A 34 -21.38 13.04 14.19
C GLY A 34 -22.62 13.46 13.42
N ARG A 35 -23.70 13.77 14.14
CA ARG A 35 -24.99 14.14 13.56
C ARG A 35 -25.17 15.64 13.30
N ASP A 36 -24.36 16.49 13.91
CA ASP A 36 -24.47 17.95 13.81
C ASP A 36 -23.68 18.51 12.61
N PRO A 37 -24.36 19.04 11.56
CA PRO A 37 -23.69 19.57 10.37
C PRO A 37 -22.94 20.88 10.60
N LEU A 38 -23.21 21.60 11.70
CA LEU A 38 -22.45 22.80 12.03
C LEU A 38 -21.08 22.45 12.60
N ARG A 39 -20.97 21.30 13.28
CA ARG A 39 -19.76 20.89 14.02
C ARG A 39 -18.96 19.78 13.36
N CYS A 40 -19.57 18.95 12.53
CA CYS A 40 -18.95 17.76 11.95
C CYS A 40 -18.63 17.92 10.47
N ASP A 41 -17.49 17.39 10.06
CA ASP A 41 -17.07 17.31 8.65
C ASP A 41 -17.78 16.17 7.93
N ILE A 42 -17.99 15.05 8.63
CA ILE A 42 -18.79 13.91 8.15
C ILE A 42 -20.06 13.84 8.99
N VAL A 43 -21.20 14.05 8.33
CA VAL A 43 -22.51 14.10 8.97
C VAL A 43 -23.23 12.78 8.78
N LEU A 44 -23.61 12.14 9.89
CA LEU A 44 -24.39 10.91 9.92
C LEU A 44 -25.83 11.23 10.34
N SER A 45 -26.81 10.86 9.53
CA SER A 45 -28.21 11.27 9.73
C SER A 45 -28.91 10.54 10.89
N HIS A 46 -28.32 9.46 11.39
CA HIS A 46 -28.98 8.52 12.28
C HIS A 46 -29.14 9.03 13.72
N PRO A 47 -30.33 8.91 14.35
CA PRO A 47 -30.61 9.50 15.68
C PRO A 47 -29.76 8.95 16.82
N THR A 48 -29.28 7.71 16.71
CA THR A 48 -28.39 7.09 17.72
C THR A 48 -26.95 7.62 17.68
N VAL A 49 -26.60 8.45 16.69
CA VAL A 49 -25.31 9.12 16.61
C VAL A 49 -25.37 10.45 17.36
N SER A 50 -24.42 10.68 18.26
CA SER A 50 -24.21 11.96 18.95
C SER A 50 -23.98 13.12 17.96
N GLY A 51 -24.44 14.32 18.31
CA GLY A 51 -24.21 15.52 17.48
C GLY A 51 -22.75 15.72 17.10
N LEU A 52 -21.85 15.53 18.06
CA LEU A 52 -20.41 15.37 17.84
C LEU A 52 -19.99 14.10 18.57
N HIS A 53 -19.47 13.10 17.85
CA HIS A 53 -19.29 11.73 18.38
C HIS A 53 -17.80 11.39 18.53
N VAL A 54 -17.07 11.45 17.42
CA VAL A 54 -15.65 11.08 17.36
C VAL A 54 -14.87 12.06 16.51
N GLU A 55 -13.56 12.04 16.69
CA GLU A 55 -12.61 12.71 15.82
C GLU A 55 -11.59 11.71 15.29
N ILE A 56 -11.26 11.84 14.00
CA ILE A 56 -10.16 11.14 13.36
C ILE A 56 -9.06 12.15 13.06
N PHE A 57 -7.82 11.80 13.34
CA PHE A 57 -6.66 12.66 13.08
C PHE A 57 -5.44 11.82 12.72
N PHE A 58 -4.45 12.42 12.08
CA PHE A 58 -3.21 11.75 11.72
C PHE A 58 -2.14 12.00 12.79
N HIS A 59 -1.63 10.93 13.41
CA HIS A 59 -0.59 11.04 14.43
C HIS A 59 0.80 10.99 13.78
N HIS A 60 1.41 12.17 13.55
CA HIS A 60 2.68 12.28 12.80
C HIS A 60 3.85 11.46 13.38
N GLN A 61 3.99 11.35 14.71
CA GLN A 61 5.10 10.56 15.27
C GLN A 61 4.94 9.05 15.01
N GLN A 62 3.70 8.58 14.87
CA GLN A 62 3.39 7.16 14.67
C GLN A 62 3.04 6.83 13.21
N GLN A 63 2.97 7.84 12.35
CA GLN A 63 2.61 7.74 10.94
C GLN A 63 1.32 6.94 10.71
N ARG A 64 0.29 7.18 11.54
CA ARG A 64 -0.98 6.43 11.48
C ARG A 64 -2.17 7.31 11.82
N PHE A 65 -3.33 6.98 11.27
CA PHE A 65 -4.60 7.56 11.67
C PHE A 65 -5.05 7.02 13.02
N TYR A 66 -5.54 7.92 13.86
CA TYR A 66 -6.09 7.62 15.17
C TYR A 66 -7.53 8.12 15.24
N ILE A 67 -8.33 7.43 16.05
CA ILE A 67 -9.67 7.85 16.42
C ILE A 67 -9.72 8.14 17.92
N ARG A 68 -10.44 9.19 18.29
CA ARG A 68 -10.72 9.51 19.70
C ARG A 68 -12.20 9.72 19.95
N ASN A 69 -12.63 9.32 21.14
CA ASN A 69 -13.99 9.51 21.60
C ASN A 69 -14.19 10.93 22.14
N LEU A 70 -15.31 11.56 21.80
CA LEU A 70 -15.69 12.87 22.33
C LEU A 70 -16.88 12.80 23.31
N ARG A 71 -17.44 11.61 23.59
CA ARG A 71 -18.67 11.44 24.36
C ARG A 71 -18.60 10.28 25.35
N SER A 72 -18.86 10.58 26.62
CA SER A 72 -18.88 9.56 27.68
C SER A 72 -20.14 8.67 27.68
N GLN A 73 -21.29 9.22 27.30
CA GLN A 73 -22.59 8.54 27.42
C GLN A 73 -22.84 7.46 26.36
N ASN A 74 -22.30 7.65 25.16
CA ASN A 74 -22.45 6.74 24.03
C ASN A 74 -21.08 6.64 23.34
N PRO A 75 -20.14 5.85 23.90
CA PRO A 75 -18.80 5.72 23.36
C PRO A 75 -18.85 4.92 22.05
N PRO A 76 -17.95 5.22 21.10
CA PRO A 76 -17.83 4.44 19.88
C PRO A 76 -17.31 3.03 20.18
N LEU A 77 -17.75 2.04 19.40
CA LEU A 77 -17.18 0.70 19.42
C LEU A 77 -16.23 0.55 18.25
N ILE A 78 -15.00 0.13 18.51
CA ILE A 78 -13.99 -0.11 17.48
C ILE A 78 -13.62 -1.58 17.53
N ASP A 79 -13.87 -2.30 16.44
CA ASP A 79 -13.71 -3.76 16.34
C ASP A 79 -14.40 -4.50 17.50
N GLY A 80 -15.58 -4.01 17.88
CA GLY A 80 -16.41 -4.55 18.97
C GLY A 80 -16.02 -4.09 20.39
N ARG A 81 -14.95 -3.29 20.54
CA ARG A 81 -14.49 -2.79 21.85
C ARG A 81 -14.89 -1.33 22.06
N GLN A 82 -15.46 -1.00 23.23
CA GLN A 82 -15.81 0.38 23.54
C GLN A 82 -14.57 1.23 23.80
N LEU A 83 -14.45 2.35 23.08
CA LEU A 83 -13.43 3.37 23.32
C LEU A 83 -14.03 4.46 24.22
N VAL A 84 -14.02 4.21 25.54
CA VAL A 84 -14.56 5.15 26.52
C VAL A 84 -13.64 6.36 26.72
N GLN A 85 -12.33 6.11 26.81
CA GLN A 85 -11.28 7.11 27.01
C GLN A 85 -10.07 6.80 26.12
N GLY A 86 -9.27 7.84 25.83
CA GLY A 86 -8.06 7.73 25.04
C GLY A 86 -8.31 7.72 23.53
N GLU A 87 -7.34 7.19 22.82
CA GLU A 87 -7.26 7.20 21.36
C GLU A 87 -6.85 5.81 20.88
N MET A 88 -7.35 5.39 19.72
CA MET A 88 -7.03 4.08 19.17
C MET A 88 -6.56 4.21 17.72
N PRO A 89 -5.53 3.46 17.31
CA PRO A 89 -5.09 3.46 15.91
C PRO A 89 -6.17 2.83 15.02
N LEU A 90 -6.33 3.39 13.83
CA LEU A 90 -7.12 2.82 12.75
C LEU A 90 -6.20 2.04 11.80
N THR A 91 -6.67 0.89 11.34
CA THR A 91 -6.02 0.04 10.33
C THR A 91 -7.00 -0.30 9.21
N ASP A 92 -6.49 -0.77 8.08
CA ASP A 92 -7.34 -1.36 7.05
C ASP A 92 -8.22 -2.47 7.63
N GLY A 93 -9.50 -2.42 7.32
CA GLY A 93 -10.52 -3.33 7.85
C GLY A 93 -11.13 -2.91 9.18
N THR A 94 -10.59 -1.92 9.90
CA THR A 94 -11.14 -1.49 11.19
C THR A 94 -12.61 -1.11 11.07
N ASN A 95 -13.41 -1.60 12.01
CA ASN A 95 -14.83 -1.37 12.08
C ASN A 95 -15.18 -0.41 13.21
N ILE A 96 -15.77 0.73 12.86
CA ILE A 96 -16.13 1.81 13.77
C ILE A 96 -17.66 1.87 13.85
N SER A 97 -18.22 1.51 15.00
CA SER A 97 -19.66 1.61 15.25
C SER A 97 -19.97 2.84 16.09
N LEU A 98 -20.81 3.72 15.55
CA LEU A 98 -21.31 4.93 16.19
C LEU A 98 -22.83 4.77 16.37
N GLY A 99 -23.27 4.34 17.56
CA GLY A 99 -24.66 3.96 17.76
C GLY A 99 -25.03 2.77 16.86
N GLN A 100 -25.97 2.97 15.93
CA GLN A 100 -26.40 1.95 14.96
C GLN A 100 -25.75 2.10 13.57
N ILE A 101 -24.90 3.10 13.37
CA ILE A 101 -24.15 3.26 12.12
C ILE A 101 -22.80 2.58 12.26
N GLN A 102 -22.45 1.80 11.24
CA GLN A 102 -21.18 1.09 11.15
C GLN A 102 -20.38 1.65 9.98
N LEU A 103 -19.21 2.20 10.28
CA LEU A 103 -18.22 2.67 9.31
C LEU A 103 -17.09 1.66 9.23
N ASN A 104 -16.65 1.35 8.03
CA ASN A 104 -15.50 0.50 7.79
C ASN A 104 -14.36 1.34 7.19
N VAL A 105 -13.16 1.14 7.70
CA VAL A 105 -11.94 1.65 7.10
C VAL A 105 -11.54 0.71 5.97
N SER A 106 -11.81 1.09 4.73
CA SER A 106 -11.59 0.22 3.57
C SER A 106 -10.16 0.30 3.02
N SER A 107 -9.50 1.45 3.19
CA SER A 107 -8.11 1.64 2.77
C SER A 107 -7.40 2.70 3.62
N ILE A 108 -6.14 2.45 3.97
CA ILE A 108 -5.22 3.46 4.50
C ILE A 108 -3.99 3.53 3.60
N SER A 109 -3.83 4.65 2.92
CA SER A 109 -2.63 4.97 2.14
C SER A 109 -1.72 5.84 2.97
N THR A 110 -0.64 5.29 3.52
CA THR A 110 0.44 6.09 4.10
C THR A 110 1.51 6.33 3.03
N GLY A 111 1.98 7.57 2.89
CA GLY A 111 2.94 7.99 1.86
C GLY A 111 4.35 7.40 2.02
N SER A 112 4.50 6.33 2.81
CA SER A 112 5.72 5.58 2.95
C SER A 112 5.96 4.83 1.65
N ILE A 113 6.86 5.37 0.82
CA ILE A 113 7.70 4.52 -0.03
C ILE A 113 8.16 3.33 0.84
N PRO A 114 7.89 2.07 0.45
CA PRO A 114 8.33 0.93 1.24
C PRO A 114 9.85 1.05 1.39
N ALA A 115 10.34 0.94 2.63
CA ALA A 115 11.77 0.82 2.86
C ALA A 115 12.25 -0.30 1.94
N THR A 116 13.19 0.01 1.04
CA THR A 116 13.83 -1.02 0.22
C THR A 116 14.48 -1.97 1.21
N VAL A 117 13.85 -3.14 1.41
CA VAL A 117 14.45 -4.21 2.19
C VAL A 117 15.69 -4.60 1.41
N LEU A 118 16.86 -4.13 1.87
CA LEU A 118 18.13 -4.74 1.49
C LEU A 118 18.09 -6.15 2.10
N MET A 119 17.47 -7.08 1.39
CA MET A 119 17.58 -8.50 1.75
C MET A 119 19.07 -8.82 1.71
N PRO A 120 19.66 -9.30 2.83
CA PRO A 120 20.94 -9.97 2.74
C PRO A 120 20.82 -11.11 1.72
N PRO A 121 21.81 -11.34 0.85
CA PRO A 121 21.79 -12.52 -0.01
C PRO A 121 21.69 -13.75 0.89
N HIS A 122 20.56 -14.45 0.78
CA HIS A 122 20.41 -15.72 1.47
C HIS A 122 21.41 -16.71 0.86
N PRO A 123 22.23 -17.41 1.65
CA PRO A 123 23.07 -18.47 1.12
C PRO A 123 22.17 -19.57 0.53
N PRO A 124 22.44 -20.06 -0.69
CA PRO A 124 21.64 -21.10 -1.30
C PRO A 124 21.71 -22.38 -0.47
N VAL A 125 20.56 -22.78 0.05
CA VAL A 125 20.32 -24.09 0.65
C VAL A 125 20.34 -25.13 -0.48
N HIS A 126 21.36 -25.97 -0.50
CA HIS A 126 21.40 -27.16 -1.35
C HIS A 126 20.42 -28.21 -0.81
N ILE A 127 19.33 -28.50 -1.55
CA ILE A 127 18.73 -29.85 -1.59
C ILE A 127 18.17 -30.10 -2.99
N GLY A 128 18.73 -31.13 -3.65
CA GLY A 128 17.99 -32.20 -4.33
C GLY A 128 17.14 -31.87 -5.56
N HIS A 129 17.65 -32.26 -6.72
CA HIS A 129 16.96 -32.39 -8.02
C HIS A 129 15.59 -33.05 -7.96
N HIS A 130 14.63 -32.61 -8.78
CA HIS A 130 13.87 -33.49 -9.71
C HIS A 130 13.30 -32.69 -10.89
N HIS A 131 13.43 -33.28 -12.07
CA HIS A 131 13.17 -32.76 -13.41
C HIS A 131 11.69 -32.48 -13.72
N HIS A 132 11.42 -31.40 -14.46
CA HIS A 132 10.49 -31.41 -15.59
C HIS A 132 10.77 -30.20 -16.50
N SER A 133 11.26 -30.48 -17.72
CA SER A 133 11.36 -29.49 -18.80
C SER A 133 10.06 -29.45 -19.60
N PRO A 134 9.72 -28.28 -20.16
CA PRO A 134 9.36 -28.26 -21.57
C PRO A 134 10.10 -27.13 -22.33
N THR A 135 10.58 -27.50 -23.53
CA THR A 135 11.01 -26.63 -24.66
C THR A 135 12.29 -25.78 -24.51
N PRO A 136 13.16 -25.76 -25.55
CA PRO A 136 14.48 -25.13 -25.46
C PRO A 136 14.35 -23.62 -25.65
N PRO A 137 14.82 -22.77 -24.71
CA PRO A 137 15.06 -21.39 -25.04
C PRO A 137 16.28 -21.36 -25.97
N GLY A 138 16.06 -20.96 -27.23
CA GLY A 138 17.14 -20.63 -28.14
C GLY A 138 18.07 -19.64 -27.45
N VAL A 139 19.32 -20.02 -27.25
CA VAL A 139 20.29 -19.22 -26.50
C VAL A 139 20.64 -18.01 -27.37
N TYR A 140 20.17 -16.82 -26.99
CA TYR A 140 20.50 -15.59 -27.70
C TYR A 140 21.92 -15.15 -27.30
N GLY A 141 22.77 -14.95 -28.29
CA GLY A 141 24.15 -14.48 -28.12
C GLY A 141 24.36 -13.13 -28.80
N LEU A 142 25.30 -12.34 -28.29
CA LEU A 142 25.65 -11.04 -28.82
C LEU A 142 26.78 -11.20 -29.85
N LYS A 143 26.51 -10.88 -31.12
CA LYS A 143 27.53 -10.90 -32.16
C LYS A 143 28.35 -9.60 -32.12
N CYS A 144 29.65 -9.73 -31.87
CA CYS A 144 30.55 -8.58 -31.87
C CYS A 144 30.68 -7.98 -33.27
N PRO A 145 30.47 -6.66 -33.47
CA PRO A 145 30.58 -6.04 -34.79
C PRO A 145 32.01 -5.97 -35.32
N LYS A 146 33.02 -6.08 -34.44
CA LYS A 146 34.44 -5.96 -34.83
C LYS A 146 35.09 -7.29 -35.21
N CYS A 147 34.82 -8.35 -34.47
CA CYS A 147 35.45 -9.67 -34.70
C CYS A 147 34.46 -10.77 -35.08
N ASN A 148 33.17 -10.43 -35.22
CA ASN A 148 32.08 -11.33 -35.61
C ASN A 148 31.85 -12.56 -34.71
N LYS A 149 32.54 -12.66 -33.58
CA LYS A 149 32.36 -13.73 -32.59
C LYS A 149 31.12 -13.48 -31.75
N VAL A 150 30.45 -14.57 -31.39
CA VAL A 150 29.22 -14.51 -30.58
C VAL A 150 29.58 -14.78 -29.12
N SER A 151 29.19 -13.84 -28.26
CA SER A 151 29.34 -13.96 -26.79
C SER A 151 27.98 -14.26 -26.16
N PRO A 152 27.92 -14.92 -24.98
CA PRO A 152 26.68 -15.04 -24.22
C PRO A 152 26.01 -13.68 -23.96
N GLY A 153 24.67 -13.64 -23.93
CA GLY A 153 23.89 -12.42 -23.74
C GLY A 153 24.20 -11.64 -22.47
N GLU A 154 24.69 -12.32 -21.44
CA GLU A 154 25.09 -11.76 -20.14
C GLU A 154 26.32 -10.85 -20.23
N ASN A 155 27.11 -10.95 -21.31
CA ASN A 155 28.35 -10.19 -21.48
C ASN A 155 28.16 -8.79 -22.10
N LEU A 156 26.93 -8.28 -22.15
CA LEU A 156 26.62 -6.94 -22.67
C LEU A 156 27.42 -5.84 -21.95
N GLN A 157 27.63 -5.99 -20.64
CA GLN A 157 28.33 -5.01 -19.79
C GLN A 157 29.85 -5.19 -19.72
N ILE A 158 30.37 -6.36 -20.11
CA ILE A 158 31.80 -6.71 -20.00
C ILE A 158 32.53 -6.46 -21.33
N GLY A 159 31.79 -6.45 -22.46
CA GLY A 159 32.35 -6.30 -23.79
C GLY A 159 32.86 -7.63 -24.37
N CYS A 160 33.38 -7.58 -25.58
CA CYS A 160 33.83 -8.78 -26.29
C CYS A 160 35.18 -9.27 -25.72
N HIS A 161 35.17 -10.42 -25.05
CA HIS A 161 36.36 -11.03 -24.44
C HIS A 161 37.54 -11.28 -25.40
N TRP A 162 37.29 -11.35 -26.72
CA TRP A 162 38.35 -11.60 -27.71
C TRP A 162 39.03 -10.35 -28.24
N CYS A 163 38.35 -9.21 -28.30
CA CYS A 163 38.90 -8.00 -28.93
C CYS A 163 38.68 -6.72 -28.12
N GLY A 164 38.10 -6.83 -26.92
CA GLY A 164 37.85 -5.73 -25.99
C GLY A 164 36.79 -4.74 -26.46
N THR A 165 36.09 -5.00 -27.58
CA THR A 165 35.11 -4.06 -28.13
C THR A 165 33.80 -4.13 -27.36
N SER A 166 33.25 -2.98 -27.00
CA SER A 166 31.96 -2.88 -26.31
C SER A 166 30.86 -3.60 -27.10
N LEU A 167 30.07 -4.41 -26.39
CA LEU A 167 28.91 -5.12 -26.93
C LEU A 167 27.60 -4.37 -26.69
N ALA A 168 27.66 -3.14 -26.15
CA ALA A 168 26.47 -2.34 -25.86
C ALA A 168 25.58 -2.06 -27.10
N ALA A 169 26.16 -2.08 -28.30
CA ALA A 169 25.46 -1.94 -29.58
C ALA A 169 25.42 -3.23 -30.42
N ALA A 170 25.74 -4.39 -29.82
CA ALA A 170 25.79 -5.66 -30.53
C ALA A 170 24.38 -6.19 -30.85
N VAL A 171 24.22 -6.75 -32.05
CA VAL A 171 22.96 -7.40 -32.45
C VAL A 171 22.86 -8.77 -31.77
N SER A 172 21.71 -9.03 -31.14
CA SER A 172 21.38 -10.34 -30.58
C SER A 172 21.05 -11.32 -31.72
N VAL A 173 21.77 -12.44 -31.76
CA VAL A 173 21.57 -13.51 -32.74
C VAL A 173 21.19 -14.78 -32.02
N LEU A 174 20.27 -15.55 -32.61
CA LEU A 174 19.84 -16.84 -32.10
C LEU A 174 20.97 -17.85 -32.35
N VAL A 175 21.59 -18.36 -31.30
CA VAL A 175 22.68 -19.34 -31.42
C VAL A 175 22.02 -20.72 -31.50
N ALA A 176 22.18 -21.38 -32.64
CA ALA A 176 21.80 -22.78 -32.76
C ALA A 176 22.64 -23.60 -31.77
N PRO A 177 22.04 -24.54 -31.00
CA PRO A 177 22.82 -25.43 -30.15
C PRO A 177 23.77 -26.22 -31.06
N GLY A 178 25.08 -25.97 -30.90
CA GLY A 178 26.11 -26.62 -31.71
C GLY A 178 26.20 -28.10 -31.38
N SER A 179 26.13 -28.91 -32.44
CA SER A 179 26.50 -30.33 -32.54
C SER A 179 27.92 -30.64 -32.07
#